data_AF-A0A2E0LD15-F1
#
_entry.id   AF-A0A2E0LD15-F1
#
_cell.length_a   1.000
_cell.length_b   1.000
_cell.length_c   1.000
_cell.angle_alpha   90.00
_cell.angle_beta   90.00
_cell.angle_gamma   90.00
#
_symmetry.space_group_name_H-M   'P 1'
#
loop_
_entity.id
_entity.type
_entity.pdbx_description
1 polymer ?
#
loop_
_entity_poly.entity_id
_entity_poly.type
_entity_poly.pdbx_seq_one_letter_code
_entity_poly.pdbx_strand_id
1 'polypeptide(L)'
;YIPDNVLSEFHIEPFKKAIEAGAKTVMINSGLINGVPVHADYNIMINVLRKKLGFEGVILTDWEDIRKLHDRDKVAKNQKEAIKMAINAGIDMSMIPYEYEHYIKNLIALVKEGEVSMERIDDAVMRILKLKFELDLFNNPVTNFEEYEDFGSKKHHQLAYKAASESITLLKNDDEILPLKGSPRILVTGPNANNMRTLNGAWTYSWQGDLTDDFAGDYNTIFEAVRNNFGSSNVKHVPGVSYRKGGNYYDMDEVNINKAVQEARKSDYIVLCLGENTYTEKPGDLNDLNIHKLQSKLALELSKTGKPIILILNLGRPRLISDIEPLMSAVINVYLPGNFGADALSDILSGRVNPSGKLPYSYPAYPNSLLPYYYKPSEVQNNAQGAYNYVGEVNNLYDFGYGLSYSDFIYSNFAVR
;
A
#
# COMPACT_ATOMS: atom_id res chain seq x y z
N TYR A 1 -12.43 7.14 17.59
CA TYR A 1 -13.87 6.82 17.55
C TYR A 1 -14.30 6.88 16.10
N ILE A 2 -15.05 5.89 15.62
CA ILE A 2 -15.60 5.80 14.27
C ILE A 2 -17.13 5.89 14.40
N PRO A 3 -17.78 6.94 13.89
CA PRO A 3 -19.23 7.03 13.88
C PRO A 3 -19.88 5.88 13.10
N ASP A 4 -21.04 5.40 13.55
CA ASP A 4 -21.72 4.24 12.97
C ASP A 4 -22.04 4.39 11.47
N ASN A 5 -22.38 5.61 11.03
CA ASN A 5 -22.61 5.90 9.62
C ASN A 5 -21.31 5.78 8.82
N VAL A 6 -20.18 6.28 9.34
CA VAL A 6 -18.87 6.14 8.68
C VAL A 6 -18.42 4.68 8.63
N LEU A 7 -18.58 3.94 9.73
CA LEU A 7 -18.30 2.51 9.79
C LEU A 7 -19.11 1.74 8.76
N SER A 8 -20.42 2.02 8.67
CA SER A 8 -21.32 1.33 7.75
C SER A 8 -21.06 1.68 6.29
N GLU A 9 -20.89 2.96 5.97
CA GLU A 9 -20.82 3.47 4.60
C GLU A 9 -19.46 3.22 3.95
N PHE A 10 -18.35 3.43 4.68
CA PHE A 10 -17.01 3.38 4.09
C PHE A 10 -16.21 2.14 4.45
N HIS A 11 -16.40 1.59 5.66
CA HIS A 11 -15.57 0.47 6.12
C HIS A 11 -16.24 -0.90 5.92
N ILE A 12 -17.55 -1.02 6.08
CA ILE A 12 -18.28 -2.28 5.95
C ILE A 12 -18.63 -2.61 4.48
N GLU A 13 -18.91 -1.62 3.64
CA GLU A 13 -19.37 -1.85 2.27
C GLU A 13 -18.39 -2.73 1.43
N PRO A 14 -17.06 -2.56 1.50
CA PRO A 14 -16.14 -3.47 0.81
C PRO A 14 -16.24 -4.93 1.26
N PHE A 15 -16.45 -5.19 2.56
CA PHE A 15 -16.66 -6.56 3.06
C PHE A 15 -17.97 -7.14 2.52
N LYS A 16 -19.04 -6.34 2.49
CA LYS A 16 -20.31 -6.76 1.89
C LYS A 16 -20.12 -7.18 0.44
N LYS A 17 -19.40 -6.39 -0.36
CA LYS A 17 -19.11 -6.71 -1.77
C LYS A 17 -18.29 -7.99 -1.92
N ALA A 18 -17.30 -8.21 -1.06
CA ALA A 18 -16.52 -9.45 -1.05
C ALA A 18 -17.38 -10.68 -0.70
N ILE A 19 -18.29 -10.54 0.27
CA ILE A 19 -19.24 -11.60 0.66
C ILE A 19 -20.23 -11.90 -0.48
N GLU A 20 -20.79 -10.87 -1.11
CA GLU A 20 -21.66 -11.00 -2.30
C GLU A 20 -20.93 -11.70 -3.46
N ALA A 21 -19.61 -11.49 -3.59
CA ALA A 21 -18.76 -12.17 -4.57
C ALA A 21 -18.35 -13.60 -4.18
N GLY A 22 -18.77 -14.09 -3.01
CA GLY A 22 -18.54 -15.47 -2.56
C GLY A 22 -17.27 -15.69 -1.73
N ALA A 23 -16.74 -14.64 -1.09
CA ALA A 23 -15.62 -14.78 -0.15
C ALA A 23 -15.90 -15.86 0.91
N LYS A 24 -14.94 -16.75 1.13
CA LYS A 24 -15.08 -17.92 2.00
C LYS A 24 -14.57 -17.73 3.42
N THR A 25 -13.71 -16.72 3.62
CA THR A 25 -13.03 -16.45 4.89
C THR A 25 -12.99 -14.96 5.15
N VAL A 26 -13.11 -14.56 6.43
CA VAL A 26 -12.89 -13.17 6.88
C VAL A 26 -11.92 -13.17 8.05
N MET A 27 -10.80 -12.48 7.88
CA MET A 27 -9.84 -12.22 8.94
C MET A 27 -10.26 -10.98 9.74
N ILE A 28 -10.30 -11.11 11.06
CA ILE A 28 -10.77 -10.05 11.95
C ILE A 28 -9.65 -9.05 12.25
N ASN A 29 -9.98 -7.76 12.17
CA ASN A 29 -9.11 -6.63 12.49
C ASN A 29 -8.45 -6.74 13.88
N SER A 30 -7.12 -6.70 13.95
CA SER A 30 -6.34 -6.72 15.20
C SER A 30 -6.60 -5.53 16.13
N GLY A 31 -7.16 -4.42 15.63
CA GLY A 31 -7.42 -3.21 16.41
C GLY A 31 -8.67 -3.26 17.29
N LEU A 32 -9.00 -2.09 17.84
CA LEU A 32 -10.23 -1.83 18.58
C LEU A 32 -11.11 -0.88 17.77
N ILE A 33 -12.42 -1.13 17.77
CA ILE A 33 -13.42 -0.18 17.27
C ILE A 33 -14.15 0.39 18.48
N ASN A 34 -14.09 1.71 18.65
CA ASN A 34 -14.79 2.44 19.72
C ASN A 34 -14.54 1.87 21.14
N GLY A 35 -13.33 1.35 21.38
CA GLY A 35 -12.90 0.80 22.67
C GLY A 35 -13.13 -0.70 22.85
N VAL A 36 -13.70 -1.39 21.86
CA VAL A 36 -13.93 -2.84 21.89
C VAL A 36 -12.97 -3.54 20.92
N PRO A 37 -12.12 -4.48 21.38
CA PRO A 37 -11.33 -5.33 20.49
C PRO A 37 -12.24 -6.12 19.56
N VAL A 38 -11.99 -6.05 18.24
CA VAL A 38 -12.93 -6.65 17.27
C VAL A 38 -12.99 -8.17 17.42
N HIS A 39 -11.90 -8.82 17.86
CA HIS A 39 -11.88 -10.26 18.19
C HIS A 39 -12.75 -10.65 19.38
N ALA A 40 -13.24 -9.71 20.18
CA ALA A 40 -14.17 -9.94 21.28
C ALA A 40 -15.55 -9.28 21.04
N ASP A 41 -15.80 -8.76 19.83
CA ASP A 41 -17.03 -8.02 19.51
C ASP A 41 -18.07 -8.91 18.80
N TYR A 42 -19.02 -9.43 19.58
CA TYR A 42 -20.16 -10.20 19.05
C TYR A 42 -21.05 -9.38 18.11
N ASN A 43 -21.19 -8.07 18.33
CA ASN A 43 -22.04 -7.24 17.48
C ASN A 43 -21.45 -7.13 16.08
N ILE A 44 -20.14 -6.90 15.96
CA ILE A 44 -19.47 -6.86 14.66
C ILE A 44 -19.46 -8.25 14.00
N MET A 45 -19.02 -9.29 14.72
CA MET A 45 -18.83 -10.62 14.10
C MET A 45 -20.14 -11.34 13.81
N ILE A 46 -21.13 -11.27 14.69
CA ILE A 46 -22.37 -12.03 14.54
C ILE A 46 -23.51 -11.15 14.04
N ASN A 47 -23.79 -10.02 14.68
CA ASN A 47 -24.94 -9.21 14.29
C ASN A 47 -24.72 -8.49 12.94
N VAL A 48 -23.52 -7.95 12.70
CA VAL A 48 -23.19 -7.32 11.42
C VAL A 48 -22.77 -8.38 10.40
N LEU A 49 -21.63 -9.04 10.60
CA LEU A 49 -21.04 -9.89 9.57
C LEU A 49 -21.91 -11.10 9.22
N ARG A 50 -22.39 -11.88 10.20
CA ARG A 50 -23.25 -13.04 9.90
C ARG A 50 -24.70 -12.66 9.60
N LYS A 51 -25.39 -11.95 10.51
CA LYS A 51 -26.84 -11.72 10.40
C LYS A 51 -27.19 -10.65 9.37
N LYS A 52 -26.50 -9.49 9.39
CA LYS A 52 -26.82 -8.37 8.48
C LYS A 52 -26.23 -8.58 7.08
N LEU A 53 -24.99 -9.06 6.97
CA LEU A 53 -24.31 -9.25 5.68
C LEU A 53 -24.48 -10.67 5.12
N GLY A 54 -24.99 -11.62 5.90
CA GLY A 54 -25.24 -12.99 5.42
C GLY A 54 -23.97 -13.84 5.28
N PHE A 55 -22.88 -13.52 5.97
CA PHE A 55 -21.63 -14.29 5.84
C PHE A 55 -21.73 -15.68 6.47
N GLU A 56 -21.65 -16.71 5.63
CA GLU A 56 -21.69 -18.11 6.05
C GLU A 56 -20.32 -18.77 6.21
N GLY A 57 -19.25 -18.12 5.75
CA GLY A 57 -17.90 -18.67 5.75
C GLY A 57 -17.23 -18.70 7.13
N VAL A 58 -15.93 -18.92 7.11
CA VAL A 58 -15.08 -19.06 8.30
C VAL A 58 -14.57 -17.69 8.76
N ILE A 59 -14.78 -17.38 10.04
CA ILE A 59 -14.21 -16.21 10.72
C ILE A 59 -12.93 -16.64 11.42
N LEU A 60 -11.82 -15.99 11.09
CA LEU A 60 -10.51 -16.28 11.69
C LEU A 60 -9.86 -15.04 12.32
N THR A 61 -9.02 -15.27 13.32
CA THR A 61 -8.22 -14.21 13.92
C THR A 61 -7.08 -13.79 13.00
N ASP A 62 -6.55 -12.59 13.20
CA ASP A 62 -5.20 -12.26 12.74
C ASP A 62 -4.17 -12.88 13.72
N TRP A 63 -2.89 -12.63 13.48
CA TRP A 63 -1.75 -13.21 14.18
C TRP A 63 -1.80 -12.97 15.70
N GLU A 64 -1.97 -14.05 16.48
CA GLU A 64 -2.00 -14.05 17.95
C GLU A 64 -3.08 -13.19 18.62
N ASP A 65 -4.14 -12.77 17.91
CA ASP A 65 -5.02 -11.73 18.46
C ASP A 65 -5.85 -12.11 19.69
N ILE A 66 -6.15 -13.40 19.90
CA ILE A 66 -6.76 -13.83 21.17
C ILE A 66 -5.84 -13.46 22.33
N ARG A 67 -4.54 -13.70 22.19
CA ARG A 67 -3.55 -13.40 23.22
C ARG A 67 -3.49 -11.91 23.55
N LYS A 68 -3.64 -11.06 22.52
CA LYS A 68 -3.60 -9.60 22.64
C LYS A 68 -4.75 -9.04 23.46
N LEU A 69 -5.89 -9.73 23.59
CA LEU A 69 -6.97 -9.33 24.49
C LEU A 69 -6.50 -9.20 25.95
N HIS A 70 -5.54 -10.04 26.38
CA HIS A 70 -4.90 -9.94 27.69
C HIS A 70 -3.62 -9.11 27.65
N ASP A 71 -2.72 -9.43 26.72
CA ASP A 71 -1.35 -8.92 26.76
C ASP A 71 -1.24 -7.45 26.32
N ARG A 72 -2.09 -7.02 25.38
CA ARG A 72 -2.09 -5.67 24.81
C ARG A 72 -3.28 -4.84 25.29
N ASP A 73 -4.50 -5.36 25.14
CA ASP A 73 -5.73 -4.58 25.30
C ASP A 73 -6.24 -4.54 26.74
N LYS A 74 -5.75 -5.45 27.60
CA LYS A 74 -6.08 -5.52 29.03
C LYS A 74 -7.58 -5.67 29.30
N VAL A 75 -8.33 -6.29 28.37
CA VAL A 75 -9.76 -6.58 28.53
C VAL A 75 -10.03 -7.96 29.15
N ALA A 76 -9.08 -8.87 29.04
CA ALA A 76 -9.11 -10.18 29.69
C ALA A 76 -8.10 -10.23 30.85
N LYS A 77 -8.47 -10.85 31.97
CA LYS A 77 -7.61 -11.02 33.16
C LYS A 77 -6.48 -12.02 32.96
N ASN A 78 -6.63 -12.96 32.02
CA ASN A 78 -5.64 -13.96 31.64
C ASN A 78 -5.98 -14.57 30.27
N GLN A 79 -5.07 -15.41 29.77
CA GLN A 79 -5.20 -16.07 28.46
C GLN A 79 -6.44 -16.96 28.34
N LYS A 80 -6.85 -17.65 29.41
CA LYS A 80 -8.07 -18.47 29.40
C LYS A 80 -9.33 -17.61 29.23
N GLU A 81 -9.42 -16.47 29.91
CA GLU A 81 -10.53 -15.55 29.73
C GLU A 81 -10.56 -14.92 28.34
N ALA A 82 -9.39 -14.62 27.78
CA ALA A 82 -9.29 -14.14 26.40
C ALA A 82 -9.85 -15.15 25.39
N ILE A 83 -9.50 -16.44 25.54
CA ILE A 83 -10.05 -17.53 24.70
C ILE A 83 -11.57 -17.58 24.83
N LYS A 84 -12.09 -17.53 26.06
CA LYS A 84 -13.53 -17.51 26.31
C LYS A 84 -14.22 -16.37 25.56
N MET A 85 -13.69 -15.15 25.70
CA MET A 85 -14.25 -13.97 25.06
C MET A 85 -14.28 -14.11 23.53
N ALA A 86 -13.17 -14.50 22.92
CA ALA A 86 -13.06 -14.58 21.46
C ALA A 86 -13.96 -15.67 20.85
N ILE A 87 -13.99 -16.86 21.44
CA ILE A 87 -14.79 -17.97 20.92
C ILE A 87 -16.28 -17.72 21.09
N ASN A 88 -16.71 -17.19 22.24
CA ASN A 88 -18.11 -16.83 22.43
C ASN A 88 -18.54 -15.63 21.59
N ALA A 89 -17.62 -14.73 21.24
CA ALA A 89 -17.90 -13.61 20.35
C ALA A 89 -18.11 -14.04 18.89
N GLY A 90 -17.54 -15.16 18.46
CA GLY A 90 -17.86 -15.79 17.17
C GLY A 90 -16.69 -16.19 16.29
N ILE A 91 -15.46 -16.18 16.81
CA ILE A 91 -14.28 -16.70 16.10
C ILE A 91 -14.44 -18.21 15.86
N ASP A 92 -14.24 -18.64 14.62
CA ASP A 92 -14.27 -20.07 14.27
C ASP A 92 -12.86 -20.68 14.31
N MET A 93 -11.85 -19.96 13.83
CA MET A 93 -10.47 -20.44 13.73
C MET A 93 -9.47 -19.44 14.33
N SER A 94 -8.62 -19.92 15.24
CA SER A 94 -7.57 -19.10 15.86
C SER A 94 -6.22 -19.31 15.18
N MET A 95 -5.60 -18.20 14.75
CA MET A 95 -4.25 -18.18 14.21
C MET A 95 -3.24 -18.09 15.37
N ILE A 96 -2.85 -19.25 15.89
CA ILE A 96 -1.89 -19.38 17.00
C ILE A 96 -0.63 -20.09 16.49
N PRO A 97 0.48 -19.36 16.31
CA PRO A 97 1.68 -19.89 15.68
C PRO A 97 2.55 -20.72 16.64
N TYR A 98 2.48 -20.49 17.96
CA TYR A 98 3.43 -21.07 18.91
C TYR A 98 2.75 -21.83 20.06
N GLU A 99 1.86 -21.18 20.83
CA GLU A 99 1.31 -21.73 22.08
C GLU A 99 -0.01 -22.52 21.89
N TYR A 100 -0.13 -23.27 20.80
CA TYR A 100 -1.38 -23.95 20.44
C TYR A 100 -1.81 -25.00 21.48
N GLU A 101 -0.88 -25.68 22.15
CA GLU A 101 -1.21 -26.65 23.22
C GLU A 101 -1.89 -25.98 24.42
N HIS A 102 -1.41 -24.78 24.80
CA HIS A 102 -2.00 -24.01 25.89
C HIS A 102 -3.42 -23.56 25.54
N TYR A 103 -3.61 -23.11 24.30
CA TYR A 103 -4.92 -22.76 23.77
C TYR A 103 -5.89 -23.95 23.80
N ILE A 104 -5.49 -25.10 23.26
CA ILE A 104 -6.33 -26.32 23.22
C ILE A 104 -6.73 -26.74 24.64
N LYS A 105 -5.75 -26.80 25.57
CA LYS A 105 -6.01 -27.18 26.96
C LYS A 105 -7.03 -26.25 27.63
N ASN A 106 -6.88 -24.95 27.43
CA ASN A 106 -7.78 -23.96 28.02
C ASN A 106 -9.17 -23.97 27.39
N LEU A 107 -9.28 -24.13 26.07
CA LEU A 107 -10.57 -24.25 25.40
C LEU A 107 -11.33 -25.49 25.85
N ILE A 108 -10.65 -26.64 25.96
CA ILE A 108 -11.24 -27.86 26.53
C ILE A 108 -11.72 -27.63 27.97
N ALA A 109 -10.93 -26.93 28.79
CA ALA A 109 -11.33 -26.62 30.16
C ALA A 109 -12.56 -25.71 30.20
N LEU A 110 -12.62 -24.67 29.36
CA LEU A 110 -13.78 -23.78 29.25
C LEU A 110 -15.06 -24.52 28.85
N VAL A 111 -14.96 -25.47 27.92
CA VAL A 111 -16.09 -26.33 27.53
C VAL A 111 -16.55 -27.21 28.68
N LYS A 112 -15.61 -27.85 29.40
CA LYS A 112 -15.92 -28.68 30.59
C LYS A 112 -16.52 -27.85 31.73
N GLU A 113 -16.14 -26.59 31.84
CA GLU A 113 -16.68 -25.63 32.82
C GLU A 113 -18.03 -25.02 32.40
N GLY A 114 -18.49 -25.27 31.17
CA GLY A 114 -19.74 -24.69 30.64
C GLY A 114 -19.62 -23.22 30.22
N GLU A 115 -18.41 -22.66 30.23
CA GLU A 115 -18.12 -21.26 29.87
C GLU A 115 -18.07 -21.05 28.34
N VAL A 116 -17.89 -22.13 27.57
CA VAL A 116 -18.08 -22.19 26.11
C VAL A 116 -18.98 -23.39 25.83
N SER A 117 -20.08 -23.19 25.09
CA SER A 117 -21.02 -24.28 24.80
C SER A 117 -20.48 -25.24 23.74
N MET A 118 -20.84 -26.53 23.84
CA MET A 118 -20.56 -27.50 22.75
C MET A 118 -21.21 -27.07 21.44
N GLU A 119 -22.41 -26.46 21.47
CA GLU A 119 -23.06 -25.90 20.27
C GLU A 119 -22.18 -24.85 19.56
N ARG A 120 -21.48 -23.98 20.30
CA ARG A 120 -20.56 -23.00 19.72
C ARG A 120 -19.35 -23.67 19.09
N ILE A 121 -18.83 -24.73 19.70
CA ILE A 121 -17.74 -25.53 19.13
C ILE A 121 -18.22 -26.23 17.85
N ASP A 122 -19.38 -26.86 17.88
CA ASP A 122 -19.95 -27.58 16.74
C ASP A 122 -20.23 -26.63 15.57
N ASP A 123 -20.76 -25.42 15.80
CA ASP A 123 -20.93 -24.41 14.73
C ASP A 123 -19.59 -24.00 14.10
N ALA A 124 -18.57 -23.72 14.91
CA ALA A 124 -17.23 -23.36 14.41
C ALA A 124 -16.61 -24.50 13.57
N VAL A 125 -16.63 -25.73 14.12
CA VAL A 125 -16.08 -26.92 13.46
C VAL A 125 -16.85 -27.22 12.17
N MET A 126 -18.19 -27.13 12.17
CA MET A 126 -19.01 -27.35 10.99
C MET A 126 -18.63 -26.41 9.85
N ARG A 127 -18.38 -25.12 10.13
CA ARG A 127 -17.95 -24.15 9.11
C ARG A 127 -16.57 -24.48 8.54
N ILE A 128 -15.64 -24.86 9.40
CA ILE A 128 -14.28 -25.27 8.98
C ILE A 128 -14.34 -26.54 8.12
N LEU A 129 -15.12 -27.54 8.53
CA LEU A 129 -15.29 -28.78 7.78
C LEU A 129 -16.01 -28.52 6.45
N LYS A 130 -17.07 -27.71 6.43
CA LYS A 130 -17.75 -27.28 5.20
C LYS A 130 -16.77 -26.65 4.22
N LEU A 131 -15.92 -25.72 4.67
CA LEU A 131 -14.89 -25.13 3.82
C LEU A 131 -13.90 -26.17 3.28
N LYS A 132 -13.44 -27.10 4.12
CA LYS A 132 -12.54 -28.18 3.68
C LYS A 132 -13.18 -29.12 2.65
N PHE A 133 -14.49 -29.39 2.77
CA PHE A 133 -15.25 -30.15 1.78
C PHE A 133 -15.43 -29.36 0.48
N GLU A 134 -15.76 -28.07 0.55
CA GLU A 134 -15.88 -27.20 -0.64
C GLU A 134 -14.56 -27.08 -1.43
N LEU A 135 -13.42 -27.16 -0.74
CA LEU A 135 -12.07 -27.17 -1.33
C LEU A 135 -11.58 -28.58 -1.72
N ASP A 136 -12.41 -29.61 -1.56
CA ASP A 136 -12.10 -31.01 -1.87
C ASP A 136 -10.84 -31.57 -1.15
N LEU A 137 -10.48 -31.01 0.00
CA LEU A 137 -9.24 -31.37 0.71
C LEU A 137 -9.26 -32.77 1.33
N PHE A 138 -10.41 -33.43 1.38
CA PHE A 138 -10.51 -34.82 1.85
C PHE A 138 -10.10 -35.83 0.76
N ASN A 139 -10.28 -35.49 -0.51
CA ASN A 139 -9.87 -36.33 -1.64
C ASN A 139 -8.52 -35.86 -2.20
N ASN A 140 -8.32 -34.54 -2.31
CA ASN A 140 -7.15 -33.91 -2.91
C ASN A 140 -6.48 -32.93 -1.91
N PRO A 141 -5.83 -33.45 -0.85
CA PRO A 141 -5.23 -32.61 0.20
C PRO A 141 -3.98 -31.84 -0.24
N VAL A 142 -3.36 -32.24 -1.36
CA VAL A 142 -2.10 -31.68 -1.88
C VAL A 142 -2.16 -31.65 -3.40
N THR A 143 -1.58 -30.61 -3.98
CA THR A 143 -1.49 -30.40 -5.43
C THR A 143 -0.03 -30.53 -5.90
N ASN A 144 0.20 -30.90 -7.16
CA ASN A 144 1.53 -30.89 -7.76
C ASN A 144 1.77 -29.56 -8.49
N PHE A 145 2.85 -28.85 -8.17
CA PHE A 145 3.16 -27.57 -8.81
C PHE A 145 3.44 -27.70 -10.31
N GLU A 146 3.85 -28.89 -10.79
CA GLU A 146 4.08 -29.17 -12.21
C GLU A 146 2.79 -29.07 -13.05
N GLU A 147 1.61 -29.19 -12.43
CA GLU A 147 0.31 -29.08 -13.11
C GLU A 147 -0.08 -27.62 -13.42
N TYR A 148 0.70 -26.65 -12.95
CA TYR A 148 0.44 -25.21 -13.11
C TYR A 148 1.36 -24.60 -14.16
N GLU A 149 1.19 -25.00 -15.42
CA GLU A 149 2.03 -24.59 -16.57
C GLU A 149 2.13 -23.06 -16.75
N ASP A 150 1.12 -22.32 -16.30
CA ASP A 150 1.07 -20.86 -16.39
C ASP A 150 1.89 -20.16 -15.28
N PHE A 151 2.44 -20.87 -14.28
CA PHE A 151 3.25 -20.29 -13.21
C PHE A 151 4.48 -19.56 -13.77
N GLY A 152 4.64 -18.27 -13.46
CA GLY A 152 5.73 -17.45 -14.00
C GLY A 152 5.74 -17.32 -15.53
N SER A 153 4.62 -17.63 -16.20
CA SER A 153 4.54 -17.59 -17.65
C SER A 153 4.62 -16.17 -18.20
N LYS A 154 4.99 -16.05 -19.49
CA LYS A 154 4.98 -14.77 -20.23
C LYS A 154 3.60 -14.08 -20.18
N LYS A 155 2.52 -14.85 -20.15
CA LYS A 155 1.14 -14.35 -20.04
C LYS A 155 0.92 -13.63 -18.70
N HIS A 156 1.35 -14.23 -17.59
CA HIS A 156 1.25 -13.60 -16.27
C HIS A 156 2.21 -12.40 -16.14
N HIS A 157 3.40 -12.48 -16.71
CA HIS A 157 4.32 -11.34 -16.78
C HIS A 157 3.72 -10.16 -17.56
N GLN A 158 3.08 -10.42 -18.70
CA GLN A 158 2.40 -9.39 -19.47
C GLN A 158 1.22 -8.76 -18.72
N LEU A 159 0.47 -9.56 -17.95
CA LEU A 159 -0.62 -9.06 -17.12
C LEU A 159 -0.09 -8.17 -15.98
N ALA A 160 1.00 -8.58 -15.32
CA ALA A 160 1.65 -7.79 -14.28
C ALA A 160 2.20 -6.46 -14.83
N TYR A 161 2.85 -6.48 -15.99
CA TYR A 161 3.28 -5.27 -16.71
C TYR A 161 2.08 -4.36 -17.03
N LYS A 162 0.98 -4.93 -17.55
CA LYS A 162 -0.22 -4.15 -17.89
C LYS A 162 -0.80 -3.48 -16.64
N ALA A 163 -0.93 -4.21 -15.54
CA ALA A 163 -1.40 -3.66 -14.27
C ALA A 163 -0.51 -2.52 -13.78
N ALA A 164 0.82 -2.68 -13.85
CA ALA A 164 1.74 -1.61 -13.50
C ALA A 164 1.56 -0.38 -14.41
N SER A 165 1.48 -0.58 -15.73
CA SER A 165 1.30 0.50 -16.72
C SER A 165 0.02 1.31 -16.55
N GLU A 166 -1.07 0.65 -16.12
CA GLU A 166 -2.37 1.29 -15.86
C GLU A 166 -2.44 1.92 -14.45
N SER A 167 -1.58 1.48 -13.51
CA SER A 167 -1.53 2.06 -12.16
C SER A 167 -0.70 3.35 -12.07
N ILE A 168 0.37 3.48 -12.87
CA ILE A 168 1.30 4.60 -12.77
C ILE A 168 0.57 5.90 -13.14
N THR A 169 0.65 6.89 -12.25
CA THR A 169 -0.11 8.14 -12.34
C THR A 169 0.83 9.32 -12.64
N LEU A 170 0.57 10.02 -13.75
CA LEU A 170 1.24 11.29 -14.07
C LEU A 170 0.55 12.43 -13.31
N LEU A 171 1.27 13.11 -12.42
CA LEU A 171 0.71 14.16 -11.55
C LEU A 171 1.03 15.56 -12.05
N LYS A 172 2.18 15.74 -12.71
CA LYS A 172 2.60 17.02 -13.26
C LYS A 172 3.42 16.80 -14.53
N ASN A 173 3.24 17.67 -15.51
CA ASN A 173 3.97 17.66 -16.78
C ASN A 173 4.04 19.08 -17.37
N ASP A 174 4.83 19.94 -16.74
CA ASP A 174 5.02 21.32 -17.19
C ASP A 174 5.70 21.34 -18.56
N ASP A 175 5.30 22.29 -19.41
CA ASP A 175 5.82 22.50 -20.77
C ASP A 175 5.82 21.23 -21.65
N GLU A 176 4.98 20.25 -21.33
CA GLU A 176 4.90 18.96 -22.03
C GLU A 176 6.27 18.27 -22.17
N ILE A 177 7.12 18.34 -21.13
CA ILE A 177 8.46 17.74 -21.17
C ILE A 177 8.42 16.22 -21.35
N LEU A 178 7.33 15.56 -20.94
CA LEU A 178 7.04 14.16 -21.20
C LEU A 178 5.99 14.00 -22.31
N PRO A 179 6.14 12.99 -23.20
CA PRO A 179 7.21 11.99 -23.20
C PRO A 179 8.55 12.54 -23.70
N LEU A 180 9.66 11.95 -23.24
CA LEU A 180 11.01 12.30 -23.62
C LEU A 180 11.25 12.01 -25.12
N LYS A 181 11.79 12.99 -25.85
CA LYS A 181 12.00 12.91 -27.30
C LYS A 181 13.48 12.77 -27.65
N GLY A 182 13.77 12.06 -28.74
CA GLY A 182 15.11 11.90 -29.29
C GLY A 182 16.01 10.99 -28.47
N SER A 183 17.30 11.35 -28.36
CA SER A 183 18.32 10.58 -27.62
C SER A 183 18.90 11.41 -26.48
N PRO A 184 18.10 11.77 -25.47
CA PRO A 184 18.53 12.67 -24.40
C PRO A 184 19.57 12.01 -23.50
N ARG A 185 20.49 12.81 -22.96
CA ARG A 185 21.33 12.38 -21.83
C ARG A 185 20.52 12.47 -20.55
N ILE A 186 20.40 11.34 -19.84
CA ILE A 186 19.56 11.22 -18.64
C ILE A 186 20.44 10.88 -17.46
N LEU A 187 20.34 11.69 -16.40
CA LEU A 187 20.80 11.28 -15.07
C LEU A 187 19.64 10.60 -14.35
N VAL A 188 19.81 9.33 -13.99
CA VAL A 188 18.95 8.65 -13.01
C VAL A 188 19.60 8.76 -11.63
N THR A 189 18.87 9.23 -10.63
CA THR A 189 19.40 9.54 -9.30
C THR A 189 18.35 9.32 -8.21
N GLY A 190 18.75 9.39 -6.94
CA GLY A 190 17.90 9.13 -5.79
C GLY A 190 18.00 7.69 -5.26
N PRO A 191 17.50 7.44 -4.03
CA PRO A 191 17.67 6.16 -3.35
C PRO A 191 16.86 5.02 -3.96
N ASN A 192 15.78 5.31 -4.69
CA ASN A 192 14.89 4.31 -5.30
C ASN A 192 15.28 4.02 -6.77
N ALA A 193 16.35 4.62 -7.27
CA ALA A 193 16.74 4.54 -8.68
C ALA A 193 17.15 3.13 -9.14
N ASN A 194 17.75 2.33 -8.28
CA ASN A 194 18.40 1.07 -8.67
C ASN A 194 18.21 -0.01 -7.61
N ASN A 195 16.95 -0.30 -7.28
CA ASN A 195 16.59 -1.24 -6.23
C ASN A 195 15.23 -1.91 -6.55
N MET A 196 15.18 -3.25 -6.55
CA MET A 196 13.93 -4.00 -6.79
C MET A 196 13.09 -4.08 -5.53
N ARG A 197 13.73 -4.12 -4.37
CA ARG A 197 13.08 -4.03 -3.07
C ARG A 197 12.14 -2.82 -2.99
N THR A 198 12.55 -1.61 -3.39
CA THR A 198 11.68 -0.42 -3.33
C THR A 198 10.50 -0.48 -4.30
N LEU A 199 10.67 -1.10 -5.48
CA LEU A 199 9.58 -1.28 -6.44
C LEU A 199 8.50 -2.24 -5.94
N ASN A 200 8.87 -3.26 -5.18
CA ASN A 200 7.94 -4.28 -4.71
C ASN A 200 7.25 -3.91 -3.39
N GLY A 201 7.97 -3.30 -2.46
CA GLY A 201 7.42 -3.10 -1.11
C GLY A 201 7.53 -4.34 -0.23
N ALA A 202 6.77 -4.32 0.86
CA ALA A 202 6.61 -5.44 1.78
C ALA A 202 5.77 -6.58 1.22
N TRP A 203 5.62 -7.67 1.99
CA TRP A 203 4.87 -8.87 1.59
C TRP A 203 5.34 -9.48 0.26
N THR A 204 6.61 -9.26 -0.08
CA THR A 204 7.23 -9.73 -1.33
C THR A 204 8.54 -10.43 -0.97
N TYR A 205 8.62 -11.73 -1.26
CA TYR A 205 9.70 -12.66 -0.87
C TYR A 205 9.90 -12.86 0.65
N SER A 206 10.00 -11.79 1.43
CA SER A 206 10.02 -11.80 2.89
C SER A 206 8.91 -10.91 3.45
N TRP A 207 8.59 -11.08 4.74
CA TRP A 207 7.58 -10.26 5.42
C TRP A 207 7.86 -8.76 5.25
N GLN A 208 9.10 -8.33 5.54
CA GLN A 208 9.54 -6.93 5.42
C GLN A 208 9.94 -6.52 3.98
N GLY A 209 9.98 -7.45 3.02
CA GLY A 209 10.46 -7.21 1.66
C GLY A 209 11.97 -6.99 1.54
N ASP A 210 12.71 -7.12 2.63
CA ASP A 210 14.14 -6.83 2.74
C ASP A 210 15.04 -7.79 1.95
N LEU A 211 14.55 -8.98 1.61
CA LEU A 211 15.24 -9.97 0.80
C LEU A 211 14.91 -9.87 -0.69
N THR A 212 14.10 -8.92 -1.13
CA THR A 212 13.62 -8.86 -2.52
C THR A 212 14.76 -8.83 -3.54
N ASP A 213 15.80 -8.05 -3.29
CA ASP A 213 16.94 -7.92 -4.23
C ASP A 213 17.72 -9.25 -4.38
N ASP A 214 17.59 -10.19 -3.44
CA ASP A 214 18.23 -11.52 -3.54
C ASP A 214 17.50 -12.46 -4.51
N PHE A 215 16.22 -12.20 -4.79
CA PHE A 215 15.35 -13.05 -5.61
C PHE A 215 14.83 -12.40 -6.89
N ALA A 216 14.98 -11.08 -7.04
CA ALA A 216 14.42 -10.30 -8.14
C ALA A 216 15.45 -9.92 -9.23
N GLY A 217 16.59 -10.63 -9.31
CA GLY A 217 17.69 -10.30 -10.24
C GLY A 217 17.36 -10.45 -11.73
N ASP A 218 16.28 -11.14 -12.08
CA ASP A 218 15.82 -11.31 -13.47
C ASP A 218 14.96 -10.14 -13.98
N TYR A 219 14.68 -9.14 -13.13
CA TYR A 219 13.83 -8.00 -13.44
C TYR A 219 14.64 -6.70 -13.44
N ASN A 220 14.12 -5.67 -14.11
CA ASN A 220 14.81 -4.39 -14.24
C ASN A 220 14.44 -3.45 -13.09
N THR A 221 15.45 -2.82 -12.49
CA THR A 221 15.26 -1.61 -11.69
C THR A 221 14.95 -0.39 -12.57
N ILE A 222 14.59 0.75 -11.97
CA ILE A 222 14.29 1.99 -12.73
C ILE A 222 15.49 2.40 -13.60
N PHE A 223 16.71 2.39 -13.05
CA PHE A 223 17.92 2.71 -13.80
C PHE A 223 18.12 1.75 -14.98
N GLU A 224 17.96 0.44 -14.76
CA GLU A 224 18.15 -0.56 -15.82
C GLU A 224 17.10 -0.41 -16.92
N ALA A 225 15.82 -0.25 -16.57
CA ALA A 225 14.74 -0.07 -17.55
C ALA A 225 14.90 1.22 -18.37
N VAL A 226 15.27 2.35 -17.73
CA VAL A 226 15.55 3.61 -18.43
C VAL A 226 16.79 3.47 -19.32
N ARG A 227 17.85 2.84 -18.82
CA ARG A 227 19.08 2.58 -19.58
C ARG A 227 18.82 1.69 -20.81
N ASN A 228 17.98 0.67 -20.67
CA ASN A 228 17.61 -0.25 -21.75
C ASN A 228 16.82 0.47 -22.85
N ASN A 229 15.96 1.43 -22.48
CA ASN A 229 15.10 2.14 -23.43
C ASN A 229 15.81 3.32 -24.12
N PHE A 230 16.60 4.12 -23.37
CA PHE A 230 17.23 5.34 -23.89
C PHE A 230 18.71 5.19 -24.29
N GLY A 231 19.29 3.99 -24.05
CA GLY A 231 20.63 3.62 -24.48
C GLY A 231 21.70 3.81 -23.40
N SER A 232 22.61 2.83 -23.31
CA SER A 232 23.66 2.75 -22.27
C SER A 232 24.68 3.89 -22.28
N SER A 233 24.88 4.54 -23.44
CA SER A 233 25.75 5.71 -23.55
C SER A 233 25.11 7.00 -23.01
N ASN A 234 23.78 7.06 -23.00
CA ASN A 234 23.01 8.26 -22.71
C ASN A 234 22.56 8.33 -21.25
N VAL A 235 22.43 7.18 -20.58
CA VAL A 235 21.91 7.09 -19.22
C VAL A 235 23.05 6.86 -18.22
N LYS A 236 23.15 7.74 -17.22
CA LYS A 236 24.09 7.61 -16.09
C LYS A 236 23.33 7.47 -14.79
N HIS A 237 23.91 6.73 -13.85
CA HIS A 237 23.38 6.60 -12.49
C HIS A 237 24.36 7.16 -11.47
N VAL A 238 23.88 8.11 -10.67
CA VAL A 238 24.56 8.58 -9.47
C VAL A 238 23.50 8.75 -8.39
N PRO A 239 23.47 7.91 -7.33
CA PRO A 239 22.35 7.89 -6.38
C PRO A 239 22.21 9.19 -5.59
N GLY A 240 23.34 9.84 -5.25
CA GLY A 240 23.37 11.03 -4.38
C GLY A 240 23.14 10.68 -2.91
N VAL A 241 22.04 9.96 -2.61
CA VAL A 241 21.66 9.43 -1.30
C VAL A 241 21.23 7.98 -1.43
N SER A 242 21.35 7.18 -0.37
CA SER A 242 20.93 5.77 -0.36
C SER A 242 20.32 5.37 0.97
N TYR A 243 19.55 4.29 0.98
CA TYR A 243 19.18 3.60 2.22
C TYR A 243 20.42 2.94 2.85
N ARG A 244 20.50 2.93 4.18
CA ARG A 244 21.59 2.30 4.92
C ARG A 244 21.42 0.78 4.89
N LYS A 245 22.42 0.06 4.40
CA LYS A 245 22.42 -1.41 4.40
C LYS A 245 22.40 -1.94 5.84
N GLY A 246 21.44 -2.82 6.14
CA GLY A 246 21.24 -3.38 7.49
C GLY A 246 20.68 -2.40 8.51
N GLY A 247 20.31 -1.18 8.11
CA GLY A 247 19.59 -0.22 8.95
C GLY A 247 18.07 -0.44 8.93
N ASN A 248 17.35 0.40 9.66
CA ASN A 248 15.89 0.47 9.58
C ASN A 248 15.45 0.97 8.19
N TYR A 249 14.19 0.77 7.82
CA TYR A 249 13.67 1.15 6.51
C TYR A 249 13.84 2.66 6.18
N TYR A 250 13.89 3.51 7.22
CA TYR A 250 14.07 4.96 7.09
C TYR A 250 15.52 5.44 7.25
N ASP A 251 16.46 4.57 7.60
CA ASP A 251 17.86 4.96 7.77
C ASP A 251 18.48 5.26 6.39
N MET A 252 19.08 6.44 6.25
CA MET A 252 19.68 6.90 5.00
C MET A 252 21.06 7.50 5.21
N ASP A 253 21.90 7.37 4.17
CA ASP A 253 23.24 7.94 4.12
C ASP A 253 23.36 8.90 2.93
N GLU A 254 24.10 9.99 3.13
CA GLU A 254 24.54 10.86 2.04
C GLU A 254 25.75 10.19 1.38
N VAL A 255 25.60 9.81 0.11
CA VAL A 255 26.66 9.11 -0.63
C VAL A 255 27.53 10.12 -1.37
N ASN A 256 26.94 10.87 -2.30
CA ASN A 256 27.65 11.91 -3.06
C ASN A 256 26.68 12.83 -3.83
N ILE A 257 25.96 13.70 -3.11
CA ILE A 257 25.05 14.68 -3.73
C ILE A 257 25.80 15.58 -4.73
N ASN A 258 27.02 16.02 -4.39
CA ASN A 258 27.84 16.86 -5.27
C ASN A 258 28.13 16.21 -6.63
N LYS A 259 28.42 14.90 -6.65
CA LYS A 259 28.62 14.15 -7.90
C LYS A 259 27.32 14.04 -8.71
N ALA A 260 26.17 13.86 -8.05
CA ALA A 260 24.88 13.87 -8.74
C ALA A 260 24.62 15.23 -9.40
N VAL A 261 24.89 16.34 -8.69
CA VAL A 261 24.79 17.70 -9.23
C VAL A 261 25.75 17.95 -10.40
N GLN A 262 26.99 17.45 -10.32
CA GLN A 262 27.95 17.56 -11.43
C GLN A 262 27.49 16.82 -12.68
N GLU A 263 26.91 15.63 -12.51
CA GLU A 263 26.40 14.84 -13.63
C GLU A 263 25.09 15.40 -14.20
N ALA A 264 24.24 15.95 -13.33
CA ALA A 264 23.02 16.66 -13.71
C ALA A 264 23.32 17.80 -14.69
N ARG A 265 24.36 18.61 -14.43
CA ARG A 265 24.77 19.72 -15.33
C ARG A 265 25.13 19.26 -16.75
N LYS A 266 25.58 18.01 -16.92
CA LYS A 266 25.93 17.41 -18.23
C LYS A 266 24.76 16.69 -18.90
N SER A 267 23.67 16.49 -18.16
CA SER A 267 22.48 15.79 -18.63
C SER A 267 21.47 16.79 -19.22
N ASP A 268 20.57 16.28 -20.04
CA ASP A 268 19.47 17.04 -20.61
C ASP A 268 18.25 16.95 -19.68
N TYR A 269 18.04 15.79 -19.03
CA TYR A 269 17.00 15.56 -18.02
C TYR A 269 17.54 14.85 -16.77
N ILE A 270 16.89 15.08 -15.63
CA ILE A 270 17.15 14.37 -14.38
C ILE A 270 15.91 13.54 -14.03
N VAL A 271 16.06 12.23 -13.92
CA VAL A 271 15.05 11.32 -13.37
C VAL A 271 15.41 11.08 -11.90
N LEU A 272 14.69 11.78 -11.01
CA LEU A 272 14.94 11.80 -9.57
C LEU A 272 13.96 10.84 -8.87
N CYS A 273 14.46 9.69 -8.43
CA CYS A 273 13.66 8.61 -7.83
C CYS A 273 13.69 8.70 -6.30
N LEU A 274 12.60 9.21 -5.71
CA LEU A 274 12.46 9.42 -4.27
C LEU A 274 11.32 8.59 -3.70
N GLY A 275 11.32 8.40 -2.38
CA GLY A 275 10.23 7.75 -1.68
C GLY A 275 10.68 6.98 -0.45
N GLU A 276 10.17 5.76 -0.30
CA GLU A 276 10.38 4.92 0.89
C GLU A 276 11.05 3.58 0.53
N ASN A 277 11.80 3.04 1.49
CA ASN A 277 12.20 1.64 1.47
C ASN A 277 11.05 0.76 2.00
N THR A 278 11.21 -0.55 1.94
CA THR A 278 10.15 -1.50 2.33
C THR A 278 9.97 -1.59 3.85
N TYR A 279 8.71 -1.74 4.25
CA TYR A 279 8.28 -1.92 5.63
C TYR A 279 6.91 -2.58 5.66
N THR A 280 6.60 -3.28 6.74
CA THR A 280 5.30 -3.96 6.92
C THR A 280 4.74 -3.69 8.29
N GLU A 281 3.44 -3.45 8.37
CA GLU A 281 2.68 -3.37 9.63
C GLU A 281 3.34 -2.45 10.68
N LYS A 282 3.41 -2.91 11.94
CA LYS A 282 3.87 -2.14 13.09
C LYS A 282 5.33 -1.66 12.98
N PRO A 283 6.30 -2.46 12.50
CA PRO A 283 7.65 -1.96 12.19
C PRO A 283 7.69 -0.80 11.19
N GLY A 284 6.66 -0.68 10.34
CA GLY A 284 6.53 0.40 9.36
C GLY A 284 5.94 1.70 9.90
N ASP A 285 5.57 1.77 11.19
CA ASP A 285 5.09 3.00 11.81
C ASP A 285 6.11 4.15 11.62
N LEU A 286 5.59 5.36 11.52
CA LEU A 286 6.36 6.59 11.35
C LEU A 286 5.90 7.64 12.36
N ASN A 287 6.78 8.59 12.66
CA ASN A 287 6.47 9.76 13.49
C ASN A 287 6.42 11.07 12.69
N ASP A 288 6.75 11.01 11.40
CA ASP A 288 6.80 12.15 10.50
C ASP A 288 6.48 11.70 9.07
N LEU A 289 5.57 12.40 8.39
CA LEU A 289 5.13 12.11 7.02
C LEU A 289 5.99 12.86 5.97
N ASN A 290 6.82 13.82 6.38
CA ASN A 290 7.70 14.57 5.46
C ASN A 290 8.70 13.65 4.76
N ILE A 291 8.95 13.84 3.47
CA ILE A 291 10.01 13.07 2.81
C ILE A 291 11.36 13.28 3.51
N HIS A 292 12.18 12.22 3.57
CA HIS A 292 13.40 12.24 4.39
C HIS A 292 14.31 13.42 4.01
N LYS A 293 14.86 14.12 5.01
CA LYS A 293 15.66 15.34 4.84
C LYS A 293 16.80 15.25 3.80
N LEU A 294 17.43 14.09 3.67
CA LEU A 294 18.49 13.87 2.67
C LEU A 294 17.94 13.80 1.24
N GLN A 295 16.74 13.27 1.05
CA GLN A 295 16.06 13.27 -0.24
C GLN A 295 15.63 14.70 -0.62
N SER A 296 15.08 15.47 0.33
CA SER A 296 14.78 16.90 0.11
C SER A 296 16.04 17.69 -0.23
N LYS A 297 17.15 17.45 0.49
CA LYS A 297 18.45 18.08 0.20
C LYS A 297 18.92 17.76 -1.22
N LEU A 298 18.84 16.50 -1.67
CA LEU A 298 19.20 16.10 -3.03
C LEU A 298 18.34 16.84 -4.07
N ALA A 299 17.02 16.87 -3.89
CA ALA A 299 16.10 17.57 -4.78
C ALA A 299 16.43 19.07 -4.89
N LEU A 300 16.65 19.73 -3.74
CA LEU A 300 17.01 21.15 -3.66
C LEU A 300 18.34 21.43 -4.37
N GLU A 301 19.39 20.63 -4.15
CA GLU A 301 20.67 20.84 -4.82
C GLU A 301 20.61 20.58 -6.34
N LEU A 302 19.82 19.60 -6.78
CA LEU A 302 19.60 19.35 -8.21
C LEU A 302 18.84 20.49 -8.88
N SER A 303 17.83 21.07 -8.22
CA SER A 303 17.04 22.18 -8.77
C SER A 303 17.89 23.40 -9.14
N LYS A 304 18.96 23.65 -8.38
CA LYS A 304 19.93 24.75 -8.63
C LYS A 304 20.72 24.59 -9.93
N THR A 305 20.65 23.44 -10.59
CA THR A 305 21.30 23.23 -11.90
C THR A 305 20.55 23.86 -13.06
N GLY A 306 19.27 24.20 -12.87
CA GLY A 306 18.38 24.71 -13.93
C GLY A 306 17.99 23.66 -14.97
N LYS A 307 18.29 22.38 -14.73
CA LYS A 307 17.92 21.27 -15.61
C LYS A 307 16.52 20.76 -15.25
N PRO A 308 15.69 20.35 -16.22
CA PRO A 308 14.39 19.75 -15.95
C PRO A 308 14.50 18.51 -15.07
N ILE A 309 13.70 18.47 -14.00
CA ILE A 309 13.63 17.33 -13.06
C ILE A 309 12.29 16.63 -13.22
N ILE A 310 12.35 15.33 -13.47
CA ILE A 310 11.23 14.40 -13.46
C ILE A 310 11.30 13.63 -12.15
N LEU A 311 10.42 13.96 -11.22
CA LEU A 311 10.31 13.29 -9.92
C LEU A 311 9.53 11.99 -10.07
N ILE A 312 10.15 10.88 -9.71
CA ILE A 312 9.50 9.58 -9.59
C ILE A 312 9.27 9.30 -8.11
N LEU A 313 8.00 9.22 -7.69
CA LEU A 313 7.59 8.86 -6.34
C LEU A 313 7.34 7.34 -6.29
N ASN A 314 8.22 6.63 -5.59
CA ASN A 314 8.13 5.19 -5.33
C ASN A 314 8.01 4.96 -3.82
N LEU A 315 6.78 4.87 -3.33
CA LEU A 315 6.45 4.92 -1.90
C LEU A 315 5.17 4.15 -1.61
N GLY A 316 5.08 3.58 -0.40
CA GLY A 316 3.87 2.88 0.06
C GLY A 316 2.81 3.82 0.63
N ARG A 317 3.21 5.03 1.05
CA ARG A 317 2.33 6.07 1.60
C ARG A 317 2.72 7.46 1.07
N PRO A 318 1.77 8.40 0.90
CA PRO A 318 2.07 9.70 0.31
C PRO A 318 2.90 10.60 1.25
N ARG A 319 4.23 10.53 1.11
CA ARG A 319 5.16 11.41 1.83
C ARG A 319 4.93 12.86 1.42
N LEU A 320 5.04 13.80 2.35
CA LEU A 320 4.88 15.22 2.02
C LEU A 320 6.06 15.70 1.19
N ILE A 321 5.75 16.36 0.08
CA ILE A 321 6.73 16.83 -0.93
C ILE A 321 6.48 18.28 -1.35
N SER A 322 5.61 19.02 -0.68
CA SER A 322 5.20 20.39 -1.08
C SER A 322 6.37 21.36 -1.22
N ASP A 323 7.46 21.16 -0.46
CA ASP A 323 8.66 21.99 -0.55
C ASP A 323 9.52 21.73 -1.80
N ILE A 324 9.35 20.55 -2.42
CA ILE A 324 10.16 20.14 -3.59
C ILE A 324 9.34 20.02 -4.87
N GLU A 325 8.03 19.75 -4.79
CA GLU A 325 7.15 19.61 -5.94
C GLU A 325 7.21 20.81 -6.91
N PRO A 326 7.20 22.08 -6.44
CA PRO A 326 7.24 23.24 -7.33
C PRO A 326 8.55 23.34 -8.12
N LEU A 327 9.61 22.65 -7.69
CA LEU A 327 10.92 22.62 -8.34
C LEU A 327 11.01 21.54 -9.43
N MET A 328 9.97 20.70 -9.58
CA MET A 328 9.92 19.60 -10.54
C MET A 328 9.19 20.03 -11.81
N SER A 329 9.75 19.68 -12.97
CA SER A 329 9.09 19.88 -14.28
C SER A 329 8.04 18.80 -14.55
N ALA A 330 8.22 17.60 -14.00
CA ALA A 330 7.20 16.56 -14.03
C ALA A 330 7.23 15.73 -12.74
N VAL A 331 6.09 15.14 -12.39
CA VAL A 331 5.92 14.28 -11.22
C VAL A 331 5.14 13.05 -11.65
N ILE A 332 5.70 11.86 -11.41
CA ILE A 332 5.06 10.57 -11.65
C ILE A 332 5.02 9.79 -10.34
N ASN A 333 3.85 9.31 -9.95
CA ASN A 333 3.68 8.39 -8.83
C ASN A 333 3.57 6.96 -9.33
N VAL A 334 4.55 6.13 -8.96
CA VAL A 334 4.59 4.70 -9.34
C VAL A 334 4.12 3.79 -8.21
N TYR A 335 3.89 4.31 -7.00
CA TYR A 335 3.49 3.52 -5.83
C TYR A 335 4.53 2.42 -5.52
N LEU A 336 4.07 1.17 -5.47
CA LEU A 336 4.86 -0.06 -5.35
C LEU A 336 4.49 -0.96 -6.57
N PRO A 337 5.05 -0.69 -7.76
CA PRO A 337 4.53 -1.23 -9.02
C PRO A 337 5.01 -2.67 -9.32
N GLY A 338 5.77 -3.29 -8.41
CA GLY A 338 6.25 -4.67 -8.53
C GLY A 338 7.34 -4.87 -9.58
N ASN A 339 7.61 -6.13 -9.92
CA ASN A 339 8.74 -6.55 -10.76
C ASN A 339 8.76 -5.95 -12.17
N PHE A 340 7.61 -5.63 -12.77
CA PHE A 340 7.52 -5.04 -14.12
C PHE A 340 7.28 -3.53 -14.10
N GLY A 341 7.29 -2.92 -12.91
CA GLY A 341 6.97 -1.52 -12.74
C GLY A 341 7.95 -0.55 -13.37
N ALA A 342 9.25 -0.87 -13.33
CA ALA A 342 10.28 -0.05 -13.95
C ALA A 342 10.20 -0.05 -15.47
N ASP A 343 9.87 -1.19 -16.09
CA ASP A 343 9.68 -1.29 -17.53
C ASP A 343 8.48 -0.46 -17.98
N ALA A 344 7.35 -0.57 -17.26
CA ALA A 344 6.17 0.26 -17.50
C ALA A 344 6.46 1.77 -17.33
N LEU A 345 7.21 2.16 -16.28
CA LEU A 345 7.65 3.53 -16.09
C LEU A 345 8.52 4.02 -17.26
N SER A 346 9.49 3.21 -17.69
CA SER A 346 10.37 3.55 -18.81
C SER A 346 9.59 3.74 -20.12
N ASP A 347 8.56 2.93 -20.33
CA ASP A 347 7.66 3.05 -21.48
C ASP A 347 6.78 4.30 -21.42
N ILE A 348 6.33 4.70 -20.23
CA ILE A 348 5.65 5.99 -20.01
C ILE A 348 6.61 7.13 -20.32
N LEU A 349 7.85 7.11 -19.80
CA LEU A 349 8.83 8.17 -20.04
C LEU A 349 9.14 8.35 -21.53
N SER A 350 9.15 7.27 -22.30
CA SER A 350 9.39 7.30 -23.77
C SER A 350 8.14 7.55 -24.61
N GLY A 351 6.95 7.54 -24.01
CA GLY A 351 5.68 7.68 -24.74
C GLY A 351 5.23 6.41 -25.47
N ARG A 352 5.90 5.26 -25.27
CA ARG A 352 5.41 3.95 -25.72
C ARG A 352 4.10 3.58 -25.02
N VAL A 353 3.92 4.05 -23.79
CA VAL A 353 2.67 3.96 -23.03
C VAL A 353 2.19 5.37 -22.70
N ASN A 354 0.89 5.61 -22.92
CA ASN A 354 0.22 6.81 -22.42
C ASN A 354 -0.23 6.54 -20.97
N PRO A 355 0.20 7.32 -19.96
CA PRO A 355 -0.21 7.09 -18.57
C PRO A 355 -1.71 7.26 -18.42
N SER A 356 -2.31 6.35 -17.64
CA SER A 356 -3.76 6.30 -17.43
C SER A 356 -4.17 6.19 -15.95
N GLY A 357 -3.19 6.02 -15.05
CA GLY A 357 -3.44 5.95 -13.62
C GLY A 357 -4.09 7.22 -13.07
N LYS A 358 -4.95 7.03 -12.08
CA LYS A 358 -5.59 8.10 -11.30
C LYS A 358 -5.36 7.82 -9.83
N LEU A 359 -5.14 8.87 -9.04
CA LEU A 359 -4.92 8.73 -7.61
C LEU A 359 -6.11 8.06 -6.91
N PRO A 360 -5.90 6.93 -6.19
CA PRO A 360 -6.95 6.30 -5.39
C PRO A 360 -7.07 6.91 -3.98
N TYR A 361 -6.35 8.00 -3.69
CA TYR A 361 -6.36 8.74 -2.44
C TYR A 361 -6.07 10.23 -2.69
N SER A 362 -6.42 11.11 -1.75
CA SER A 362 -5.96 12.51 -1.78
C SER A 362 -4.52 12.60 -1.29
N TYR A 363 -3.65 13.26 -2.05
CA TYR A 363 -2.25 13.46 -1.68
C TYR A 363 -2.13 14.70 -0.78
N PRO A 364 -1.76 14.57 0.50
CA PRO A 364 -1.73 15.70 1.43
C PRO A 364 -0.59 16.68 1.10
N ALA A 365 -0.86 18.00 1.18
CA ALA A 365 0.19 19.01 1.05
C ALA A 365 0.91 19.28 2.38
N TYR A 366 0.25 19.08 3.52
CA TYR A 366 0.77 19.47 4.82
C TYR A 366 0.53 18.38 5.88
N PRO A 367 1.37 18.27 6.92
CA PRO A 367 1.20 17.26 7.96
C PRO A 367 -0.07 17.47 8.80
N ASN A 368 -0.65 18.66 8.72
CA ASN A 368 -1.87 19.05 9.43
C ASN A 368 -3.10 19.13 8.50
N SER A 369 -3.00 18.67 7.25
CA SER A 369 -4.11 18.64 6.28
C SER A 369 -4.28 17.21 5.75
N LEU A 370 -4.71 16.30 6.63
CA LEU A 370 -4.83 14.86 6.37
C LEU A 370 -6.30 14.44 6.17
N LEU A 371 -6.98 15.10 5.24
CA LEU A 371 -8.41 14.86 5.00
C LEU A 371 -8.63 13.76 3.95
N PRO A 372 -9.61 12.85 4.16
CA PRO A 372 -9.98 11.88 3.15
C PRO A 372 -10.77 12.53 2.01
N TYR A 373 -10.91 11.86 0.87
CA TYR A 373 -11.65 12.38 -0.30
C TYR A 373 -13.14 12.67 -0.02
N TYR A 374 -13.72 12.07 1.01
CA TYR A 374 -15.13 12.23 1.40
C TYR A 374 -15.34 13.28 2.51
N TYR A 375 -14.46 14.28 2.59
CA TYR A 375 -14.60 15.41 3.52
C TYR A 375 -15.95 16.14 3.33
N LYS A 376 -16.43 16.77 4.39
CA LYS A 376 -17.71 17.48 4.43
C LYS A 376 -17.56 18.93 3.95
N PRO A 377 -18.63 19.53 3.38
CA PRO A 377 -18.60 20.94 2.99
C PRO A 377 -18.19 21.90 4.11
N SER A 378 -18.49 21.57 5.37
CA SER A 378 -18.10 22.37 6.54
C SER A 378 -16.58 22.39 6.81
N GLU A 379 -15.82 21.48 6.20
CA GLU A 379 -14.36 21.41 6.29
C GLU A 379 -13.68 22.29 5.23
N VAL A 380 -14.40 22.62 4.14
CA VAL A 380 -13.99 23.59 3.12
C VAL A 380 -14.60 24.96 3.45
N GLN A 381 -14.06 25.64 4.46
CA GLN A 381 -14.51 27.00 4.78
C GLN A 381 -13.70 28.02 4.00
N ASN A 382 -14.30 28.57 2.95
CA ASN A 382 -13.80 29.80 2.34
C ASN A 382 -14.05 30.97 3.30
N ASN A 383 -13.15 31.95 3.32
CA ASN A 383 -13.27 33.16 4.14
C ASN A 383 -14.68 33.75 4.09
N ALA A 384 -15.44 33.56 5.17
CA ALA A 384 -16.78 34.10 5.30
C ALA A 384 -16.67 35.64 5.32
N GLN A 385 -17.23 36.28 4.29
CA GLN A 385 -17.41 37.72 4.09
C GLN A 385 -16.99 38.60 5.28
N GLY A 386 -15.68 38.85 5.40
CA GLY A 386 -15.10 39.91 6.23
C GLY A 386 -15.00 39.70 7.75
N ALA A 387 -15.39 38.56 8.31
CA ALA A 387 -15.36 38.37 9.79
C ALA A 387 -14.13 37.60 10.31
N TYR A 388 -13.63 36.62 9.56
CA TYR A 388 -12.51 35.76 9.98
C TYR A 388 -11.63 35.38 8.79
N ASN A 389 -10.30 35.40 8.98
CA ASN A 389 -9.34 34.86 8.02
C ASN A 389 -9.01 33.42 8.45
N TYR A 390 -9.63 32.44 7.81
CA TYR A 390 -9.36 31.03 8.08
C TYR A 390 -8.04 30.65 7.41
N VAL A 391 -7.02 30.34 8.23
CA VAL A 391 -5.70 29.91 7.75
C VAL A 391 -5.71 28.43 7.35
N GLY A 392 -6.64 27.64 7.88
CA GLY A 392 -6.81 26.22 7.57
C GLY A 392 -7.75 26.02 6.37
N GLU A 393 -7.17 25.76 5.21
CA GLU A 393 -7.89 25.36 4.00
C GLU A 393 -7.70 23.85 3.75
N VAL A 394 -8.64 23.21 3.05
CA VAL A 394 -8.45 21.85 2.55
C VAL A 394 -7.41 21.90 1.44
N ASN A 395 -6.17 21.57 1.79
CA ASN A 395 -5.00 21.75 0.96
C ASN A 395 -4.40 20.38 0.60
N ASN A 396 -5.02 19.74 -0.39
CA ASN A 396 -4.41 18.59 -1.05
C ASN A 396 -3.38 19.09 -2.07
N LEU A 397 -2.24 18.42 -2.16
CA LEU A 397 -1.28 18.66 -3.24
C LEU A 397 -1.85 18.14 -4.56
N TYR A 398 -2.54 16.98 -4.50
CA TYR A 398 -3.30 16.42 -5.61
C TYR A 398 -4.57 15.73 -5.07
N ASP A 399 -5.69 15.94 -5.73
CA ASP A 399 -6.98 15.37 -5.30
C ASP A 399 -7.17 13.90 -5.70
N PHE A 400 -8.06 13.21 -5.00
CA PHE A 400 -8.55 11.89 -5.42
C PHE A 400 -9.06 11.91 -6.87
N GLY A 401 -8.73 10.88 -7.65
CA GLY A 401 -9.10 10.77 -9.06
C GLY A 401 -8.29 11.65 -10.01
N TYR A 402 -7.31 12.42 -9.51
CA TYR A 402 -6.42 13.22 -10.33
C TYR A 402 -5.35 12.35 -11.02
N GLY A 403 -4.95 12.75 -12.23
CA GLY A 403 -3.94 12.07 -13.04
C GLY A 403 -4.02 12.55 -14.50
N LEU A 404 -2.88 12.91 -15.08
CA LEU A 404 -2.75 13.42 -16.44
C LEU A 404 -2.52 12.28 -17.44
N SER A 405 -2.68 12.60 -18.73
CA SER A 405 -2.30 11.73 -19.85
C SER A 405 -1.49 12.55 -20.87
N TYR A 406 -0.93 11.92 -21.89
CA TYR A 406 -0.29 12.61 -23.03
C TYR A 406 -1.29 13.09 -24.09
N SER A 407 -2.58 13.10 -23.77
CA SER A 407 -3.67 13.57 -24.63
C SER A 407 -4.74 14.28 -23.82
N ASP A 408 -5.60 15.02 -24.54
CA ASP A 408 -6.71 15.78 -23.98
C ASP A 408 -8.03 15.05 -24.18
N PHE A 409 -8.93 15.19 -23.20
CA PHE A 409 -10.27 14.62 -23.25
C PHE A 409 -11.32 15.72 -23.05
N ILE A 410 -12.31 15.79 -23.96
CA ILE A 410 -13.43 16.71 -23.87
C ILE A 410 -14.71 15.91 -23.57
N TYR A 411 -15.31 16.16 -22.41
CA TYR A 411 -16.60 15.61 -22.04
C TYR A 411 -17.71 16.59 -22.45
N SER A 412 -18.73 16.10 -23.15
CA SER A 412 -19.88 16.91 -23.58
C SER A 412 -21.17 16.08 -23.56
N ASN A 413 -22.32 16.75 -23.61
CA ASN A 413 -23.65 16.13 -23.71
C ASN A 413 -23.97 15.13 -22.58
N PHE A 414 -23.60 15.45 -21.33
CA PHE A 414 -24.07 14.68 -20.18
C PHE A 414 -25.60 14.80 -20.07
N ALA A 415 -26.30 13.67 -20.14
CA ALA A 415 -27.75 13.61 -20.04
C ALA A 415 -28.16 12.50 -19.07
N VAL A 416 -29.10 12.82 -18.18
CA VAL A 416 -29.78 11.85 -17.33
C VAL A 416 -31.04 11.43 -18.09
N ARG A 417 -31.15 10.15 -18.43
CA ARG A 417 -32.33 9.58 -19.10
C ARG A 417 -33.37 9.12 -18.10
#